data_AF-A0A5J4ZH61-F1
#
_entry.id   AF-A0A5J4ZH61-F1
#
_cell.length_a   1.000
_cell.length_b   1.000
_cell.length_c   1.000
_cell.angle_alpha   90.00
_cell.angle_beta   90.00
_cell.angle_gamma   90.00
#
_symmetry.space_group_name_H-M   'P 1'
#
loop_
_entity.id
_entity.type
_entity.pdbx_description
1 polymer ?
#
loop_
_entity_poly.entity_id
_entity_poly.type
_entity_poly.pdbx_seq_one_letter_code
_entity_poly.pdbx_strand_id
1 'polypeptide(L)'
;MTDSTEPSTPSTSSTSTREAVYIRPRREPFEHGLIPLPKLIFNDGNQTLGPLKDKLFQQSTQSPTHRVDSLAISEILQISPDHACLVLDTLASVLHSDSDPLVTANTTEIGSVGANVYDLVLFLYIQSYKRLLPRTHKDSAAVADVWPSTSAFDGYLSALSPLQLVRSNSRRFMPSQADEEAHQLSYFQKHLANILSLLSDSVEGDGEGNESLVLTMEKFEHLEFLIYFGEKGSGRIPLSQAAPFFANSDPDMPAAPVPAAQVHDWLLQNIASTLEHISERISAKENGPPSALDQDVPMADACPSSIKASSSTSGVSFIEGISKSSYLKQATDFKGSSVKVLNCHDSVIYILAPLRYATVYGCSDATIVLGAVGKAVRVEHCERVHVITAAKRICIANCRECVFFLGVNQRPLIVGDNHKLQVAPYNTFYSQLEGHMTQVGIEGTINRWDEPVALGVVDPHDSLSHPAGVSDVQAESATRLDPDQFTNFLIPNWFGGESSGSTKDNPFPLPDVYMASQQRNNSNLGEIKQVLRETQLEESRQRELSSALHLYFKDWLYASGNVRQLYCLQGD
;
A
#
# COMPACT_ATOMS: atom_id res chain seq x y z
N MET A 1 37.73 34.16 63.67
CA MET A 1 37.02 33.02 63.06
C MET A 1 36.50 33.51 61.74
N THR A 2 37.19 33.12 60.68
CA THR A 2 36.85 33.34 59.29
C THR A 2 35.72 32.40 58.91
N ASP A 3 34.63 32.89 58.33
CA ASP A 3 33.83 32.05 57.46
C ASP A 3 33.20 32.88 56.33
N SER A 4 33.32 32.33 55.13
CA SER A 4 33.14 32.99 53.84
C SER A 4 31.67 32.94 53.40
N THR A 5 31.20 34.02 52.78
CA THR A 5 29.86 34.10 52.18
C THR A 5 29.95 33.75 50.69
N GLU A 6 29.36 32.61 50.28
CA GLU A 6 29.13 32.30 48.86
C GLU A 6 27.77 32.85 48.40
N PRO A 7 27.64 33.34 47.15
CA PRO A 7 26.38 33.80 46.60
C PRO A 7 25.57 32.64 45.99
N SER A 8 24.25 32.71 46.18
CA SER A 8 23.23 31.82 45.67
C SER A 8 23.20 31.75 44.13
N THR A 9 23.24 30.52 43.60
CA THR A 9 22.99 30.20 42.19
C THR A 9 21.48 30.23 41.89
N PRO A 10 21.06 30.72 40.70
CA PRO A 10 19.66 30.70 40.31
C PRO A 10 19.24 29.28 39.91
N SER A 11 18.02 28.93 40.31
CA SER A 11 17.32 27.69 39.98
C SER A 11 17.37 27.38 38.48
N THR A 12 17.93 26.23 38.14
CA THR A 12 17.83 25.60 36.82
C THR A 12 16.36 25.33 36.53
N SER A 13 15.79 26.13 35.62
CA SER A 13 14.54 25.83 34.94
C SER A 13 14.64 24.44 34.31
N SER A 14 13.70 23.57 34.64
CA SER A 14 13.49 22.29 33.97
C SER A 14 13.28 22.54 32.46
N THR A 15 14.32 22.31 31.67
CA THR A 15 14.20 22.18 30.22
C THR A 15 13.31 20.98 29.95
N SER A 16 12.05 21.22 29.60
CA SER A 16 11.24 20.24 28.90
C SER A 16 11.99 19.88 27.62
N THR A 17 12.58 18.70 27.56
CA THR A 17 13.15 18.14 26.33
C THR A 17 12.01 18.03 25.32
N ARG A 18 11.86 19.01 24.43
CA ARG A 18 11.05 18.86 23.22
C ARG A 18 11.66 17.68 22.47
N GLU A 19 10.92 16.59 22.35
CA GLU A 19 11.33 15.45 21.53
C GLU A 19 11.60 15.94 20.10
N ALA A 20 12.69 15.46 19.50
CA ALA A 20 13.13 15.93 18.19
C ALA A 20 12.16 15.49 17.09
N VAL A 21 11.70 16.46 16.30
CA VAL A 21 10.86 16.24 15.13
C VAL A 21 11.77 16.03 13.92
N TYR A 22 11.53 14.96 13.16
CA TYR A 22 12.31 14.63 11.98
C TYR A 22 11.46 14.66 10.72
N ILE A 23 12.08 15.01 9.59
CA ILE A 23 11.47 14.90 8.27
C ILE A 23 11.38 13.43 7.87
N ARG A 24 10.25 13.01 7.33
CA ARG A 24 10.00 11.65 6.88
C ARG A 24 9.45 11.62 5.46
N PRO A 25 9.86 10.65 4.64
CA PRO A 25 9.29 10.42 3.32
C PRO A 25 7.87 9.84 3.44
N ARG A 26 6.95 10.29 2.59
CA ARG A 26 5.67 9.59 2.36
C ARG A 26 5.87 8.48 1.36
N ARG A 27 5.51 7.26 1.76
CA ARG A 27 5.66 6.06 0.93
C ARG A 27 4.48 5.83 0.00
N GLU A 28 3.30 6.30 0.40
CA GLU A 28 2.04 5.95 -0.29
C GLU A 28 1.99 6.39 -1.76
N PRO A 29 2.45 7.60 -2.15
CA PRO A 29 2.49 8.01 -3.55
C PRO A 29 3.29 7.06 -4.45
N PHE A 30 4.41 6.51 -3.95
CA PHE A 30 5.26 5.62 -4.73
C PHE A 30 4.80 4.15 -4.65
N GLU A 31 4.16 3.76 -3.55
CA GLU A 31 3.69 2.37 -3.36
C GLU A 31 2.34 2.12 -4.01
N HIS A 32 1.43 3.10 -4.02
CA HIS A 32 0.06 2.95 -4.51
C HIS A 32 -0.32 3.94 -5.62
N GLY A 33 0.55 4.92 -5.91
CA GLY A 33 0.29 6.00 -6.86
C GLY A 33 0.93 5.83 -8.25
N LEU A 34 1.76 4.81 -8.47
CA LEU A 34 2.40 4.60 -9.77
C LEU A 34 1.42 4.00 -10.79
N ILE A 35 1.43 4.55 -12.00
CA ILE A 35 0.61 4.11 -13.13
C ILE A 35 1.56 3.81 -14.31
N PRO A 36 1.66 2.55 -14.77
CA PRO A 36 2.56 2.16 -15.86
C PRO A 36 2.00 2.57 -17.23
N LEU A 37 1.77 3.87 -17.41
CA LEU A 37 1.39 4.48 -18.68
C LEU A 37 2.59 5.25 -19.24
N PRO A 38 3.16 4.86 -20.40
CA PRO A 38 4.31 5.54 -20.97
C PRO A 38 4.12 7.05 -21.17
N LYS A 39 2.88 7.49 -21.45
CA LYS A 39 2.52 8.90 -21.62
C LYS A 39 2.58 9.75 -20.34
N LEU A 40 2.70 9.11 -19.17
CA LEU A 40 2.86 9.79 -17.89
C LEU A 40 4.32 9.90 -17.44
N ILE A 41 5.25 9.32 -18.20
CA ILE A 41 6.67 9.21 -17.83
C ILE A 41 7.47 10.26 -18.61
N PHE A 42 8.04 11.22 -17.88
CA PHE A 42 8.74 12.37 -18.43
C PHE A 42 10.22 12.33 -18.02
N ASN A 43 11.09 11.88 -18.93
CA ASN A 43 12.52 11.70 -18.65
C ASN A 43 13.24 13.00 -18.22
N ASP A 44 12.81 14.15 -18.76
CA ASP A 44 13.36 15.47 -18.46
C ASP A 44 12.37 16.25 -17.58
N GLY A 45 12.19 15.77 -16.34
CA GLY A 45 11.13 16.16 -15.41
C GLY A 45 10.80 17.66 -15.44
N ASN A 46 11.75 18.54 -15.09
CA ASN A 46 11.47 19.98 -15.03
C ASN A 46 11.24 20.63 -16.40
N GLN A 47 11.98 20.23 -17.43
CA GLN A 47 11.86 20.85 -18.76
C GLN A 47 10.52 20.55 -19.41
N THR A 48 9.95 19.37 -19.14
CA THR A 48 8.66 18.95 -19.71
C THR A 48 7.49 19.33 -18.80
N LEU A 49 7.63 19.15 -17.49
CA LEU A 49 6.55 19.42 -16.54
C LEU A 49 6.30 20.91 -16.29
N GLY A 50 7.31 21.78 -16.44
CA GLY A 50 7.12 23.23 -16.33
C GLY A 50 6.08 23.76 -17.35
N PRO A 51 6.31 23.60 -18.66
CA PRO A 51 5.33 24.00 -19.69
C PRO A 51 3.97 23.29 -19.55
N LEU A 52 3.97 22.06 -19.04
CA LEU A 52 2.75 21.29 -18.82
C LEU A 52 1.94 21.85 -17.64
N LYS A 53 2.61 22.24 -16.55
CA LYS A 53 2.04 22.98 -15.42
C LYS A 53 1.34 24.25 -15.92
N ASP A 54 2.00 25.03 -16.78
CA ASP A 54 1.44 26.28 -17.29
C ASP A 54 0.18 26.04 -18.14
N LYS A 55 0.17 24.99 -18.98
CA LYS A 55 -1.03 24.58 -19.73
C LYS A 55 -2.18 24.16 -18.81
N LEU A 56 -1.87 23.42 -17.74
CA LEU A 56 -2.88 23.02 -16.74
C LEU A 56 -3.43 24.25 -16.02
N PHE A 57 -2.60 25.24 -15.68
CA PHE A 57 -3.07 26.50 -15.09
C PHE A 57 -3.96 27.31 -16.02
N GLN A 58 -3.65 27.36 -17.32
CA GLN A 58 -4.50 28.04 -18.30
C GLN A 58 -5.91 27.44 -18.32
N GLN A 59 -6.03 26.11 -18.21
CA GLN A 59 -7.33 25.42 -18.12
C GLN A 59 -7.99 25.56 -16.75
N SER A 60 -7.22 25.73 -15.67
CA SER A 60 -7.74 25.86 -14.30
C SER A 60 -8.27 27.25 -13.97
N THR A 61 -8.13 28.24 -14.87
CA THR A 61 -8.59 29.63 -14.68
C THR A 61 -10.08 29.78 -14.36
N GLN A 62 -10.89 28.75 -14.61
CA GLN A 62 -12.31 28.72 -14.25
C GLN A 62 -12.57 28.29 -12.79
N SER A 63 -11.55 27.82 -12.07
CA SER A 63 -11.65 27.33 -10.70
C SER A 63 -10.82 28.18 -9.73
N PRO A 64 -11.40 28.67 -8.62
CA PRO A 64 -10.67 29.46 -7.61
C PRO A 64 -9.61 28.64 -6.87
N THR A 65 -9.62 27.31 -6.97
CA THR A 65 -8.70 26.38 -6.30
C THR A 65 -7.70 25.73 -7.25
N HIS A 66 -7.56 26.29 -8.46
CA HIS A 66 -6.63 25.80 -9.50
C HIS A 66 -6.79 24.29 -9.77
N ARG A 67 -8.03 23.83 -9.94
CA ARG A 67 -8.32 22.42 -10.25
C ARG A 67 -8.55 22.19 -11.74
N VAL A 68 -8.15 21.01 -12.20
CA VAL A 68 -8.32 20.53 -13.58
C VAL A 68 -9.10 19.22 -13.59
N ASP A 69 -10.14 19.16 -14.41
CA ASP A 69 -11.04 18.01 -14.55
C ASP A 69 -10.42 16.89 -15.39
N SER A 70 -11.11 15.74 -15.49
CA SER A 70 -10.61 14.60 -16.27
C SER A 70 -10.48 14.89 -17.76
N LEU A 71 -11.30 15.79 -18.31
CA LEU A 71 -11.27 16.16 -19.73
C LEU A 71 -10.03 16.99 -20.04
N ALA A 72 -9.73 18.01 -19.25
CA ALA A 72 -8.52 18.81 -19.38
C ALA A 72 -7.25 17.95 -19.23
N ILE A 73 -7.24 17.02 -18.28
CA ILE A 73 -6.13 16.06 -18.10
C ILE A 73 -5.98 15.17 -19.35
N SER A 74 -7.08 14.64 -19.88
CA SER A 74 -7.07 13.80 -21.09
C SER A 74 -6.49 14.54 -22.30
N GLU A 75 -6.89 15.80 -22.50
CA GLU A 75 -6.42 16.63 -23.61
C GLU A 75 -4.95 17.04 -23.48
N ILE A 76 -4.54 17.54 -22.30
CA ILE A 76 -3.18 18.04 -22.07
C ILE A 76 -2.16 16.90 -22.09
N LEU A 77 -2.47 15.78 -21.43
CA LEU A 77 -1.60 14.60 -21.40
C LEU A 77 -1.74 13.72 -22.66
N GLN A 78 -2.72 14.02 -23.52
CA GLN A 78 -3.05 13.25 -24.72
C GLN A 78 -3.31 11.76 -24.40
N ILE A 79 -3.96 11.48 -23.29
CA ILE A 79 -4.36 10.13 -22.84
C ILE A 79 -5.86 9.91 -23.06
N SER A 80 -6.33 8.67 -23.03
CA SER A 80 -7.77 8.40 -23.13
C SER A 80 -8.52 8.97 -21.91
N PRO A 81 -9.83 9.30 -22.04
CA PRO A 81 -10.65 9.75 -20.92
C PRO A 81 -10.66 8.74 -19.76
N ASP A 82 -10.67 7.44 -20.07
CA ASP A 82 -10.56 6.37 -19.07
C ASP A 82 -9.24 6.42 -18.29
N HIS A 83 -8.12 6.70 -18.96
CA HIS A 83 -6.82 6.86 -18.30
C HIS A 83 -6.76 8.14 -17.47
N ALA A 84 -7.41 9.23 -17.90
CA ALA A 84 -7.50 10.45 -17.11
C ALA A 84 -8.31 10.24 -15.82
N CYS A 85 -9.43 9.50 -15.89
CA CYS A 85 -10.15 9.08 -14.69
C CYS A 85 -9.28 8.19 -13.78
N LEU A 86 -8.51 7.26 -14.37
CA LEU A 86 -7.56 6.44 -13.60
C LEU A 86 -6.49 7.29 -12.89
N VAL A 87 -5.98 8.34 -13.53
CA VAL A 87 -5.03 9.29 -12.91
C VAL A 87 -5.67 9.96 -11.69
N LEU A 88 -6.91 10.46 -11.83
CA LEU A 88 -7.63 11.08 -10.72
C LEU A 88 -7.95 10.10 -9.58
N ASP A 89 -8.46 8.91 -9.91
CA ASP A 89 -8.73 7.84 -8.94
C ASP A 89 -7.45 7.45 -8.16
N THR A 90 -6.33 7.37 -8.88
CA THR A 90 -5.03 7.05 -8.30
C THR A 90 -4.54 8.16 -7.40
N LEU A 91 -4.57 9.40 -7.87
CA LEU A 91 -4.15 10.56 -7.09
C LEU A 91 -4.98 10.69 -5.81
N ALA A 92 -6.31 10.57 -5.90
CA ALA A 92 -7.22 10.57 -4.75
C ALA A 92 -6.82 9.54 -3.68
N SER A 93 -6.32 8.38 -4.12
CA SER A 93 -5.90 7.32 -3.21
C SER A 93 -4.61 7.64 -2.45
N VAL A 94 -3.78 8.59 -2.91
CA VAL A 94 -2.46 8.90 -2.31
C VAL A 94 -2.30 10.34 -1.81
N LEU A 95 -3.28 11.21 -2.00
CA LEU A 95 -3.31 12.56 -1.42
C LEU A 95 -3.14 12.54 0.11
N HIS A 96 -2.45 13.55 0.64
CA HIS A 96 -2.13 13.66 2.07
C HIS A 96 -3.36 14.08 2.90
N SER A 97 -4.16 15.01 2.37
CA SER A 97 -5.35 15.55 3.03
C SER A 97 -6.57 14.68 2.78
N ASP A 98 -7.18 14.16 3.85
CA ASP A 98 -8.43 13.40 3.76
C ASP A 98 -9.65 14.30 3.51
N SER A 99 -9.49 15.62 3.67
CA SER A 99 -10.52 16.63 3.42
C SER A 99 -10.52 17.15 1.97
N ASP A 100 -9.56 16.74 1.13
CA ASP A 100 -9.53 17.22 -0.26
C ASP A 100 -10.83 16.81 -1.00
N PRO A 101 -11.42 17.70 -1.82
CA PRO A 101 -12.62 17.39 -2.59
C PRO A 101 -12.51 16.12 -3.43
N LEU A 102 -11.34 15.80 -4.00
CA LEU A 102 -11.14 14.60 -4.81
C LEU A 102 -11.16 13.31 -3.97
N VAL A 103 -10.77 13.39 -2.70
CA VAL A 103 -10.80 12.24 -1.78
C VAL A 103 -12.22 11.95 -1.31
N THR A 104 -12.98 13.01 -1.05
CA THR A 104 -14.35 12.97 -0.50
C THR A 104 -15.43 12.80 -1.56
N ALA A 105 -15.11 13.09 -2.83
CA ALA A 105 -16.02 12.92 -3.95
C ALA A 105 -16.52 11.47 -4.10
N ASN A 106 -17.79 11.35 -4.50
CA ASN A 106 -18.37 10.09 -4.92
C ASN A 106 -17.70 9.59 -6.20
N THR A 107 -17.69 8.27 -6.42
CA THR A 107 -17.04 7.63 -7.58
C THR A 107 -17.46 8.22 -8.94
N THR A 108 -18.68 8.75 -9.04
CA THR A 108 -19.22 9.37 -10.27
C THR A 108 -18.80 10.83 -10.46
N GLU A 109 -18.41 11.52 -9.40
CA GLU A 109 -18.14 12.97 -9.40
C GLU A 109 -16.64 13.30 -9.51
N ILE A 110 -15.77 12.32 -9.23
CA ILE A 110 -14.30 12.43 -9.28
C ILE A 110 -13.81 13.13 -10.55
N GLY A 111 -14.36 12.75 -11.70
CA GLY A 111 -13.98 13.32 -13.00
C GLY A 111 -14.22 14.84 -13.10
N SER A 112 -15.31 15.33 -12.50
CA SER A 112 -15.68 16.76 -12.52
C SER A 112 -15.02 17.59 -11.43
N VAL A 113 -14.77 16.99 -10.26
CA VAL A 113 -14.09 17.68 -9.14
C VAL A 113 -12.64 18.00 -9.51
N GLY A 114 -12.01 17.09 -10.26
CA GLY A 114 -10.66 17.30 -10.77
C GLY A 114 -9.58 17.33 -9.68
N ALA A 115 -8.34 17.51 -10.08
CA ALA A 115 -7.17 17.58 -9.20
C ALA A 115 -6.61 18.99 -9.11
N ASN A 116 -6.09 19.39 -7.94
CA ASN A 116 -5.26 20.58 -7.84
C ASN A 116 -4.01 20.41 -8.74
N VAL A 117 -3.66 21.45 -9.49
CA VAL A 117 -2.56 21.40 -10.46
C VAL A 117 -1.21 21.10 -9.79
N TYR A 118 -0.92 21.61 -8.60
CA TYR A 118 0.34 21.35 -7.91
C TYR A 118 0.45 19.88 -7.48
N ASP A 119 -0.60 19.32 -6.88
CA ASP A 119 -0.63 17.90 -6.50
C ASP A 119 -0.52 17.00 -7.74
N LEU A 120 -1.18 17.36 -8.84
CA LEU A 120 -1.10 16.63 -10.10
C LEU A 120 0.31 16.69 -10.71
N VAL A 121 0.98 17.84 -10.69
CA VAL A 121 2.35 17.97 -11.23
C VAL A 121 3.34 17.17 -10.38
N LEU A 122 3.21 17.19 -9.05
CA LEU A 122 4.02 16.33 -8.17
C LEU A 122 3.73 14.84 -8.42
N PHE A 123 2.45 14.49 -8.63
CA PHE A 123 2.03 13.15 -8.98
C PHE A 123 2.63 12.67 -10.31
N LEU A 124 2.67 13.53 -11.34
CA LEU A 124 3.30 13.24 -12.63
C LEU A 124 4.83 13.18 -12.53
N TYR A 125 5.44 14.01 -11.68
CA TYR A 125 6.88 13.99 -11.43
C TYR A 125 7.33 12.62 -10.89
N ILE A 126 6.60 12.06 -9.91
CA ILE A 126 6.94 10.75 -9.36
C ILE A 126 6.70 9.58 -10.33
N GLN A 127 5.88 9.76 -11.38
CA GLN A 127 5.75 8.74 -12.43
C GLN A 127 7.02 8.60 -13.28
N SER A 128 7.97 9.55 -13.22
CA SER A 128 9.20 9.52 -14.02
C SER A 128 10.36 8.79 -13.33
N TYR A 129 10.04 8.17 -12.20
CA TYR A 129 10.93 7.44 -11.34
C TYR A 129 11.53 6.17 -12.03
N LYS A 130 12.73 5.68 -11.67
CA LYS A 130 13.36 4.48 -12.29
C LYS A 130 13.54 3.34 -11.30
N ARG A 131 12.96 2.15 -11.54
CA ARG A 131 13.24 0.95 -10.72
C ARG A 131 14.67 0.45 -10.97
N LEU A 132 15.35 -0.03 -9.91
CA LEU A 132 16.75 -0.46 -9.98
C LEU A 132 16.89 -1.80 -10.72
N LEU A 133 17.85 -1.87 -11.65
CA LEU A 133 18.28 -3.11 -12.28
C LEU A 133 19.06 -4.02 -11.30
N PRO A 134 18.94 -5.36 -11.40
CA PRO A 134 19.88 -6.30 -10.79
C PRO A 134 21.15 -6.38 -11.64
N ARG A 135 21.96 -5.32 -11.68
CA ARG A 135 23.32 -5.40 -12.21
C ARG A 135 24.33 -4.93 -11.18
N THR A 136 25.33 -5.77 -10.95
CA THR A 136 26.47 -5.53 -10.07
C THR A 136 27.40 -4.47 -10.67
N HIS A 137 27.08 -3.18 -10.64
CA HIS A 137 28.07 -2.14 -10.95
C HIS A 137 27.88 -0.83 -10.16
N LYS A 138 29.02 -0.16 -9.97
CA LYS A 138 29.43 0.76 -8.89
C LYS A 138 29.00 2.24 -9.04
N ASP A 139 27.96 2.56 -9.80
CA ASP A 139 27.57 3.97 -10.01
C ASP A 139 26.52 4.44 -8.99
N SER A 140 27.00 5.00 -7.87
CA SER A 140 26.18 5.57 -6.80
C SER A 140 25.17 6.63 -7.27
N ALA A 141 25.47 7.33 -8.38
CA ALA A 141 24.60 8.38 -8.92
C ALA A 141 23.32 7.81 -9.59
N ALA A 142 23.41 6.62 -10.19
CA ALA A 142 22.27 5.91 -10.78
C ALA A 142 21.39 5.25 -9.72
N VAL A 143 21.99 4.87 -8.58
CA VAL A 143 21.27 4.34 -7.41
C VAL A 143 20.43 5.43 -6.74
N ALA A 144 20.88 6.68 -6.71
CA ALA A 144 20.12 7.79 -6.11
C ALA A 144 18.88 8.23 -6.93
N ASP A 145 18.78 7.84 -8.21
CA ASP A 145 17.56 8.02 -9.02
C ASP A 145 16.51 6.93 -8.75
N VAL A 146 16.73 6.07 -7.74
CA VAL A 146 15.92 4.89 -7.40
C VAL A 146 15.21 5.05 -6.03
N TRP A 147 13.95 5.48 -5.95
CA TRP A 147 12.96 5.12 -4.96
C TRP A 147 12.97 3.62 -4.60
N PRO A 148 13.38 3.29 -3.36
CA PRO A 148 13.34 1.91 -2.89
C PRO A 148 11.89 1.44 -2.74
N SER A 149 11.48 0.47 -3.56
CA SER A 149 10.27 -0.32 -3.34
C SER A 149 10.56 -1.46 -2.36
N THR A 150 9.53 -1.94 -1.65
CA THR A 150 9.63 -2.97 -0.60
C THR A 150 10.06 -4.37 -1.05
N SER A 151 10.58 -4.51 -2.27
CA SER A 151 11.14 -5.76 -2.79
C SER A 151 12.66 -5.83 -2.66
N ALA A 152 13.32 -4.81 -2.12
CA ALA A 152 14.76 -4.79 -1.91
C ALA A 152 15.54 -5.10 -3.20
N PHE A 153 15.56 -4.12 -4.12
CA PHE A 153 16.12 -4.23 -5.47
C PHE A 153 15.31 -5.19 -6.35
N ASP A 154 14.28 -4.63 -7.01
CA ASP A 154 13.29 -5.25 -7.91
C ASP A 154 13.81 -6.26 -8.94
N GLY A 155 15.13 -6.40 -9.08
CA GLY A 155 15.74 -7.37 -9.97
C GLY A 155 16.22 -8.67 -9.35
N TYR A 156 16.51 -8.73 -8.03
CA TYR A 156 17.04 -9.96 -7.43
C TYR A 156 15.91 -10.96 -7.11
N LEU A 157 14.69 -10.45 -6.86
CA LEU A 157 13.51 -11.24 -6.52
C LEU A 157 12.61 -11.55 -7.71
N SER A 158 12.51 -10.65 -8.70
CA SER A 158 11.66 -10.86 -9.89
C SER A 158 12.10 -12.02 -10.79
N ALA A 159 13.36 -12.47 -10.68
CA ALA A 159 13.89 -13.60 -11.44
C ALA A 159 13.63 -14.97 -10.80
N LEU A 160 13.14 -15.02 -9.55
CA LEU A 160 13.00 -16.25 -8.78
C LEU A 160 11.56 -16.41 -8.31
N SER A 161 10.93 -17.55 -8.60
CA SER A 161 9.65 -17.89 -7.97
C SER A 161 9.81 -17.84 -6.43
N PRO A 162 8.78 -17.49 -5.64
CA PRO A 162 8.87 -17.45 -4.17
C PRO A 162 9.48 -18.73 -3.55
N LEU A 163 9.23 -19.90 -4.17
CA LEU A 163 9.82 -21.19 -3.79
C LEU A 163 11.35 -21.28 -4.00
N GLN A 164 11.90 -20.55 -4.95
CA GLN A 164 13.35 -20.46 -5.19
C GLN A 164 14.00 -19.50 -4.19
N LEU A 165 13.31 -18.44 -3.77
CA LEU A 165 13.79 -17.50 -2.76
C LEU A 165 13.98 -18.16 -1.39
N VAL A 166 13.04 -19.02 -0.98
CA VAL A 166 13.12 -19.78 0.29
C VAL A 166 14.32 -20.74 0.32
N ARG A 167 14.79 -21.22 -0.85
CA ARG A 167 15.97 -22.11 -0.96
C ARG A 167 17.30 -21.36 -0.98
N SER A 168 17.29 -20.06 -1.27
CA SER A 168 18.47 -19.21 -1.28
C SER A 168 18.65 -18.55 0.10
N ASN A 169 19.81 -18.72 0.74
CA ASN A 169 20.19 -18.05 2.00
C ASN A 169 20.36 -16.51 1.88
N SER A 170 19.56 -15.83 1.05
CA SER A 170 19.64 -14.40 0.74
C SER A 170 19.11 -13.47 1.85
N ARG A 171 18.59 -14.01 2.97
CA ARG A 171 18.12 -13.18 4.10
C ARG A 171 19.18 -12.23 4.67
N ARG A 172 20.48 -12.51 4.48
CA ARG A 172 21.58 -11.62 4.92
C ARG A 172 21.74 -10.34 4.10
N PHE A 173 21.09 -10.22 2.95
CA PHE A 173 21.23 -9.07 2.04
C PHE A 173 19.96 -8.21 1.94
N MET A 174 18.94 -8.47 2.77
CA MET A 174 17.72 -7.66 2.78
C MET A 174 17.96 -6.32 3.49
N PRO A 175 17.75 -5.17 2.80
CA PRO A 175 17.75 -3.84 3.41
C PRO A 175 16.77 -3.80 4.57
N SER A 176 17.20 -3.21 5.68
CA SER A 176 16.31 -2.92 6.79
C SER A 176 15.38 -1.75 6.45
N GLN A 177 14.32 -1.58 7.22
CA GLN A 177 13.43 -0.43 7.09
C GLN A 177 14.16 0.92 7.21
N ALA A 178 15.21 0.97 8.04
CA ALA A 178 16.03 2.15 8.20
C ALA A 178 16.86 2.44 6.94
N ASP A 179 17.34 1.38 6.26
CA ASP A 179 18.05 1.49 4.98
C ASP A 179 17.10 1.99 3.88
N GLU A 180 15.85 1.49 3.83
CA GLU A 180 14.83 2.00 2.91
C GLU A 180 14.53 3.49 3.15
N GLU A 181 14.34 3.89 4.41
CA GLU A 181 14.04 5.29 4.77
C GLU A 181 15.21 6.22 4.41
N ALA A 182 16.45 5.80 4.71
CA ALA A 182 17.65 6.55 4.34
C ALA A 182 17.78 6.71 2.81
N HIS A 183 17.45 5.67 2.05
CA HIS A 183 17.49 5.72 0.60
C HIS A 183 16.39 6.62 0.02
N GLN A 184 15.16 6.59 0.57
CA GLN A 184 14.08 7.52 0.20
C GLN A 184 14.47 8.98 0.45
N LEU A 185 15.12 9.26 1.58
CA LEU A 185 15.63 10.60 1.89
C LEU A 185 16.75 11.03 0.93
N SER A 186 17.62 10.10 0.54
CA SER A 186 18.68 10.35 -0.47
C SER A 186 18.10 10.66 -1.85
N TYR A 187 17.03 9.96 -2.25
CA TYR A 187 16.28 10.27 -3.46
C TYR A 187 15.73 11.71 -3.40
N PHE A 188 15.07 12.09 -2.30
CA PHE A 188 14.57 13.44 -2.14
C PHE A 188 15.69 14.48 -2.15
N GLN A 189 16.82 14.23 -1.50
CA GLN A 189 17.99 15.12 -1.54
C GLN A 189 18.45 15.44 -2.97
N LYS A 190 18.39 14.46 -3.88
CA LYS A 190 18.74 14.66 -5.31
C LYS A 190 17.67 15.42 -6.09
N HIS A 191 16.40 15.11 -5.85
CA HIS A 191 15.28 15.62 -6.65
C HIS A 191 14.65 16.91 -6.09
N LEU A 192 15.06 17.37 -4.92
CA LEU A 192 14.41 18.48 -4.22
C LEU A 192 14.46 19.81 -5.00
N ALA A 193 15.62 20.16 -5.56
CA ALA A 193 15.75 21.38 -6.36
C ALA A 193 14.75 21.41 -7.53
N ASN A 194 14.56 20.26 -8.18
CA ASN A 194 13.63 20.11 -9.29
C ASN A 194 12.18 20.29 -8.82
N ILE A 195 11.80 19.59 -7.75
CA ILE A 195 10.47 19.65 -7.14
C ILE A 195 10.13 21.08 -6.72
N LEU A 196 11.05 21.77 -6.03
CA LEU A 196 10.85 23.16 -5.61
C LEU A 196 10.72 24.11 -6.79
N SER A 197 11.51 23.93 -7.85
CA SER A 197 11.38 24.71 -9.07
C SER A 197 10.01 24.55 -9.74
N LEU A 198 9.40 23.35 -9.68
CA LEU A 198 8.04 23.14 -10.20
C LEU A 198 6.97 23.87 -9.38
N LEU A 199 7.16 23.97 -8.06
CA LEU A 199 6.22 24.64 -7.15
C LEU A 199 6.44 26.16 -7.05
N SER A 200 7.60 26.67 -7.44
CA SER A 200 7.95 28.09 -7.33
C SER A 200 7.31 28.94 -8.43
N ASP A 201 7.18 30.24 -8.13
CA ASP A 201 6.91 31.28 -9.12
C ASP A 201 8.19 32.02 -9.49
N SER A 202 8.33 32.40 -10.75
CA SER A 202 9.37 33.32 -11.23
C SER A 202 8.96 34.76 -10.92
N VAL A 203 9.78 35.47 -10.14
CA VAL A 203 9.64 36.91 -9.94
C VAL A 203 10.70 37.61 -10.79
N GLU A 204 10.27 38.60 -11.58
CA GLU A 204 11.18 39.52 -12.26
C GLU A 204 11.97 40.28 -11.19
N GLY A 205 13.26 39.98 -11.06
CA GLY A 205 14.16 40.76 -10.22
C GLY A 205 14.46 42.11 -10.86
N ASP A 206 14.77 43.12 -10.04
CA ASP A 206 15.16 44.47 -10.47
C ASP A 206 16.50 44.54 -11.25
N GLY A 207 17.03 43.41 -11.74
CA GLY A 207 18.29 43.29 -12.47
C GLY A 207 18.23 42.30 -13.63
N GLU A 208 18.90 42.64 -14.73
CA GLU A 208 18.95 41.85 -15.97
C GLU A 208 19.46 40.42 -15.72
N GLY A 209 18.57 39.42 -15.82
CA GLY A 209 18.93 38.03 -16.09
C GLY A 209 18.90 37.01 -14.94
N ASN A 210 18.50 37.39 -13.71
CA ASN A 210 18.29 36.42 -12.62
C ASN A 210 16.82 36.37 -12.20
N GLU A 211 16.04 35.51 -12.85
CA GLU A 211 14.71 35.13 -12.35
C GLU A 211 14.86 34.53 -10.94
N SER A 212 14.28 35.21 -9.95
CA SER A 212 14.33 34.75 -8.57
C SER A 212 13.08 33.91 -8.29
N LEU A 213 13.28 32.63 -7.98
CA LEU A 213 12.19 31.72 -7.64
C LEU A 213 11.74 31.91 -6.19
N VAL A 214 10.44 32.07 -5.98
CA VAL A 214 9.83 32.20 -4.64
C VAL A 214 8.71 31.18 -4.44
N LEU A 215 8.50 30.75 -3.19
CA LEU A 215 7.37 29.91 -2.78
C LEU A 215 6.47 30.66 -1.81
N THR A 216 5.16 30.53 -2.00
CA THR A 216 4.15 30.90 -1.01
C THR A 216 3.92 29.77 -0.01
N MET A 217 3.28 30.08 1.12
CA MET A 217 2.92 29.07 2.14
C MET A 217 2.02 27.97 1.56
N GLU A 218 1.02 28.33 0.74
CA GLU A 218 0.12 27.37 0.08
C GLU A 218 0.88 26.38 -0.82
N LYS A 219 1.80 26.88 -1.65
CA LYS A 219 2.60 26.04 -2.56
C LYS A 219 3.58 25.14 -1.79
N PHE A 220 4.08 25.65 -0.68
CA PHE A 220 4.95 24.88 0.21
C PHE A 220 4.20 23.72 0.87
N GLU A 221 2.94 23.90 1.27
CA GLU A 221 2.12 22.83 1.86
C GLU A 221 1.88 21.65 0.90
N HIS A 222 1.87 21.87 -0.42
CA HIS A 222 1.78 20.77 -1.39
C HIS A 222 2.97 19.77 -1.32
N LEU A 223 4.11 20.16 -0.73
CA LEU A 223 5.21 19.21 -0.44
C LEU A 223 4.79 18.11 0.54
N GLU A 224 3.71 18.32 1.32
CA GLU A 224 3.11 17.27 2.15
C GLU A 224 2.62 16.06 1.35
N PHE A 225 2.46 16.21 0.03
CA PHE A 225 2.27 15.09 -0.86
C PHE A 225 3.42 14.07 -0.76
N LEU A 226 4.66 14.52 -0.60
CA LEU A 226 5.88 13.69 -0.67
C LEU A 226 6.60 13.50 0.67
N ILE A 227 6.51 14.46 1.58
CA ILE A 227 7.22 14.46 2.86
C ILE A 227 6.29 14.88 4.00
N TYR A 228 6.66 14.58 5.24
CA TYR A 228 5.96 15.11 6.41
C TYR A 228 6.92 15.21 7.59
N PHE A 229 6.59 16.06 8.56
CA PHE A 229 7.30 16.12 9.83
C PHE A 229 6.49 15.34 10.87
N GLY A 230 7.17 14.49 11.65
CA GLY A 230 6.49 13.69 12.66
C GLY A 230 7.42 13.11 13.71
N GLU A 231 6.87 12.95 14.90
CA GLU A 231 7.51 12.28 16.03
C GLU A 231 7.16 10.78 16.03
N LYS A 232 7.86 9.98 16.83
CA LYS A 232 7.64 8.53 16.91
C LYS A 232 6.25 8.23 17.47
N GLY A 233 5.31 7.89 16.59
CA GLY A 233 3.98 7.42 17.00
C GLY A 233 2.97 8.51 17.36
N SER A 234 3.27 9.79 17.08
CA SER A 234 2.33 10.92 17.22
C SER A 234 1.92 11.51 15.86
N GLY A 235 0.95 12.42 15.88
CA GLY A 235 0.32 13.01 14.70
C GLY A 235 1.29 13.78 13.80
N ARG A 236 0.97 13.87 12.51
CA ARG A 236 1.75 14.63 11.52
C ARG A 236 1.70 16.12 11.88
N ILE A 237 2.85 16.78 11.84
CA ILE A 237 2.95 18.23 12.02
C ILE A 237 2.86 18.86 10.61
N PRO A 238 1.94 19.81 10.39
CA PRO A 238 1.86 20.54 9.13
C PRO A 238 3.19 21.21 8.79
N LEU A 239 3.58 21.17 7.53
CA LEU A 239 4.88 21.63 7.08
C LEU A 239 5.08 23.14 7.33
N SER A 240 4.01 23.91 7.16
CA SER A 240 3.97 25.34 7.45
C SER A 240 4.21 25.68 8.92
N GLN A 241 3.87 24.78 9.86
CA GLN A 241 4.16 24.93 11.29
C GLN A 241 5.58 24.49 11.65
N ALA A 242 6.14 23.53 10.92
CA ALA A 242 7.51 23.07 11.11
C ALA A 242 8.55 24.07 10.57
N ALA A 243 8.21 24.80 9.51
CA ALA A 243 9.10 25.74 8.86
C ALA A 243 9.22 27.08 9.59
N PRO A 244 10.43 27.55 9.95
CA PRO A 244 10.61 28.76 10.75
C PRO A 244 10.20 30.05 10.01
N PHE A 245 10.20 30.04 8.68
CA PHE A 245 9.87 31.19 7.83
C PHE A 245 8.37 31.36 7.55
N PHE A 246 7.55 30.35 7.83
CA PHE A 246 6.07 30.44 7.79
C PHE A 246 5.42 30.27 9.17
N ALA A 247 6.20 29.84 10.16
CA ALA A 247 5.75 29.74 11.55
C ALA A 247 5.23 31.10 12.04
N ASN A 248 4.01 31.09 12.59
CA ASN A 248 3.27 32.26 13.11
C ASN A 248 2.62 33.18 12.05
N SER A 249 2.42 32.70 10.82
CA SER A 249 1.59 33.40 9.83
C SER A 249 0.14 33.53 10.35
N ASP A 250 -0.43 34.73 10.28
CA ASP A 250 -1.82 35.00 10.63
C ASP A 250 -2.71 34.79 9.37
N PRO A 251 -3.88 34.11 9.47
CA PRO A 251 -4.82 34.02 8.35
C PRO A 251 -5.19 35.37 7.71
N ASP A 252 -5.21 36.45 8.49
CA ASP A 252 -5.54 37.80 8.01
C ASP A 252 -4.30 38.54 7.44
N MET A 253 -3.09 38.05 7.70
CA MET A 253 -1.82 38.59 7.19
C MET A 253 -0.88 37.45 6.76
N PRO A 254 -1.03 36.94 5.52
CA PRO A 254 -0.25 35.80 5.05
C PRO A 254 1.25 36.15 5.01
N ALA A 255 2.09 35.17 5.32
CA ALA A 255 3.54 35.36 5.22
C ALA A 255 3.97 35.71 3.80
N ALA A 256 5.00 36.56 3.71
CA ALA A 256 5.59 36.93 2.45
C ALA A 256 6.17 35.69 1.73
N PRO A 257 6.16 35.67 0.38
CA PRO A 257 6.83 34.62 -0.38
C PRO A 257 8.31 34.49 0.01
N VAL A 258 8.77 33.25 0.16
CA VAL A 258 10.13 32.93 0.61
C VAL A 258 10.98 32.47 -0.58
N PRO A 259 12.25 32.90 -0.72
CA PRO A 259 13.12 32.44 -1.78
C PRO A 259 13.26 30.90 -1.81
N ALA A 260 13.11 30.30 -2.98
CA ALA A 260 13.17 28.85 -3.16
C ALA A 260 14.51 28.25 -2.69
N ALA A 261 15.61 28.98 -2.86
CA ALA A 261 16.93 28.60 -2.36
C ALA A 261 16.97 28.46 -0.83
N GLN A 262 16.30 29.37 -0.10
CA GLN A 262 16.22 29.31 1.36
C GLN A 262 15.42 28.09 1.83
N VAL A 263 14.30 27.78 1.15
CA VAL A 263 13.49 26.59 1.43
C VAL A 263 14.28 25.31 1.14
N HIS A 264 15.01 25.29 0.02
CA HIS A 264 15.86 24.17 -0.39
C HIS A 264 16.93 23.87 0.66
N ASP A 265 17.69 24.88 1.10
CA ASP A 265 18.76 24.72 2.08
C ASP A 265 18.22 24.24 3.44
N TRP A 266 17.07 24.77 3.87
CA TRP A 266 16.42 24.33 5.10
C TRP A 266 15.99 22.86 5.03
N LEU A 267 15.37 22.41 3.93
CA LEU A 267 14.97 21.02 3.75
C LEU A 267 16.19 20.09 3.69
N LEU A 268 17.26 20.49 3.00
CA LEU A 268 18.51 19.71 2.95
C LEU A 268 19.14 19.53 4.33
N GLN A 269 19.13 20.57 5.17
CA GLN A 269 19.62 20.48 6.55
C GLN A 269 18.79 19.50 7.39
N ASN A 270 17.45 19.51 7.26
CA ASN A 270 16.58 18.57 7.96
C ASN A 270 16.77 17.12 7.49
N ILE A 271 16.95 16.92 6.17
CA ILE A 271 17.25 15.61 5.59
C ILE A 271 18.59 15.09 6.13
N ALA A 272 19.64 15.91 6.09
CA ALA A 272 20.97 15.54 6.60
C ALA A 272 20.91 15.16 8.10
N SER A 273 20.25 15.99 8.92
CA SER A 273 20.07 15.70 10.35
C SER A 273 19.31 14.38 10.59
N THR A 274 18.31 14.07 9.78
CA THR A 274 17.56 12.82 9.89
C THR A 274 18.41 11.61 9.48
N LEU A 275 19.20 11.73 8.40
CA LEU A 275 20.12 10.69 7.95
C LEU A 275 21.20 10.38 8.99
N GLU A 276 21.76 11.41 9.64
CA GLU A 276 22.70 11.26 10.75
C GLU A 276 22.06 10.47 11.91
N HIS A 277 20.85 10.86 12.33
CA HIS A 277 20.14 10.16 13.40
C HIS A 277 19.76 8.70 13.04
N ILE A 278 19.45 8.41 11.76
CA ILE A 278 19.24 7.03 11.30
C ILE A 278 20.56 6.24 11.42
N SER A 279 21.67 6.80 10.97
CA SER A 279 23.00 6.19 11.04
C SER A 279 23.44 5.90 12.48
N GLU A 280 23.24 6.84 13.41
CA GLU A 280 23.52 6.67 14.83
C GLU A 280 22.70 5.52 15.44
N ARG A 281 21.41 5.41 15.08
CA ARG A 281 20.54 4.33 15.57
C ARG A 281 21.00 2.96 15.06
N ILE A 282 21.42 2.87 13.80
CA ILE A 282 21.93 1.62 13.21
C ILE A 282 23.22 1.21 13.95
N SER A 283 24.17 2.13 14.12
CA SER A 283 25.44 1.87 14.81
C SER A 283 25.26 1.48 16.29
N ALA A 284 24.33 2.11 17.01
CA ALA A 284 24.03 1.78 18.40
C ALA A 284 23.46 0.35 18.57
N LYS A 285 22.79 -0.17 17.55
CA LYS A 285 22.23 -1.54 17.55
C LYS A 285 23.30 -2.60 17.25
N GLU A 286 24.35 -2.23 16.53
CA GLU A 286 25.49 -3.10 16.19
C GLU A 286 26.52 -3.21 17.34
N ASN A 287 26.62 -2.18 18.19
CA ASN A 287 27.57 -2.12 19.32
C ASN A 287 27.01 -2.60 20.68
N GLY A 288 25.77 -3.09 20.74
CA GLY A 288 25.20 -3.70 21.95
C GLY A 288 25.69 -5.14 22.17
N PRO A 289 25.67 -5.69 23.41
CA PRO A 289 25.97 -7.10 23.61
C PRO A 289 24.99 -7.94 22.77
N PRO A 290 25.46 -9.00 22.08
CA PRO A 290 24.60 -9.80 21.23
C PRO A 290 23.48 -10.39 22.09
N SER A 291 22.25 -9.96 21.85
CA SER A 291 21.07 -10.64 22.37
C SER A 291 21.10 -12.06 21.83
N ALA A 292 21.36 -13.03 22.69
CA ALA A 292 21.43 -14.45 22.37
C ALA A 292 20.11 -14.92 21.73
N LEU A 293 20.09 -15.00 20.40
CA LEU A 293 19.11 -15.72 19.59
C LEU A 293 19.87 -16.38 18.43
N ASP A 294 20.89 -17.14 18.78
CA ASP A 294 21.41 -18.23 17.94
C ASP A 294 21.49 -19.45 18.86
N GLN A 295 20.36 -20.13 19.00
CA GLN A 295 20.36 -21.53 19.38
C GLN A 295 19.81 -22.30 18.19
N ASP A 296 20.70 -23.05 17.54
CA ASP A 296 20.35 -24.17 16.69
C ASP A 296 19.39 -25.09 17.47
N VAL A 297 18.12 -25.14 17.08
CA VAL A 297 17.16 -26.11 17.63
C VAL A 297 17.01 -27.24 16.61
N PRO A 298 17.47 -28.48 16.92
CA PRO A 298 17.12 -29.64 16.13
C PRO A 298 15.64 -29.98 16.37
N MET A 299 14.98 -30.47 15.32
CA MET A 299 13.59 -30.94 15.27
C MET A 299 13.05 -31.53 16.60
N ALA A 300 12.14 -30.81 17.28
CA ALA A 300 11.10 -31.39 18.13
C ALA A 300 10.05 -30.33 18.57
N ASP A 301 8.78 -30.74 18.41
CA ASP A 301 7.51 -30.33 19.01
C ASP A 301 7.03 -28.87 19.05
N ALA A 302 5.77 -28.75 18.61
CA ALA A 302 4.95 -27.56 18.56
C ALA A 302 4.50 -27.10 19.95
N CYS A 303 4.81 -25.84 20.27
CA CYS A 303 4.12 -24.99 21.26
C CYS A 303 4.24 -23.53 20.78
N PRO A 304 3.25 -22.65 21.04
CA PRO A 304 3.20 -21.34 20.44
C PRO A 304 4.21 -20.41 21.12
N SER A 305 5.38 -20.26 20.53
CA SER A 305 6.30 -19.19 20.91
C SER A 305 5.68 -17.86 20.47
N SER A 306 5.58 -16.91 21.40
CA SER A 306 5.16 -15.54 21.11
C SER A 306 6.14 -14.93 20.10
N ILE A 307 5.76 -14.95 18.83
CA ILE A 307 6.50 -14.32 17.74
C ILE A 307 6.43 -12.82 17.99
N LYS A 308 7.52 -12.24 18.50
CA LYS A 308 7.68 -10.79 18.58
C LYS A 308 7.63 -10.23 17.18
N ALA A 309 6.50 -9.63 16.82
CA ALA A 309 6.43 -8.70 15.71
C ALA A 309 7.55 -7.65 15.90
N SER A 310 8.36 -7.44 14.87
CA SER A 310 9.21 -6.25 14.80
C SER A 310 8.28 -5.04 14.76
N SER A 311 7.96 -4.50 15.93
CA SER A 311 7.12 -3.31 16.04
C SER A 311 7.90 -2.13 15.43
N SER A 312 7.55 -1.77 14.20
CA SER A 312 8.08 -0.57 13.59
C SER A 312 7.42 0.66 14.20
N THR A 313 8.21 1.73 14.28
CA THR A 313 7.84 3.07 14.75
C THR A 313 7.24 3.92 13.63
N SER A 314 6.87 3.28 12.52
CA SER A 314 6.14 3.85 11.38
C SER A 314 4.69 3.36 11.42
N GLY A 315 3.73 4.14 10.95
CA GLY A 315 2.29 3.77 10.93
C GLY A 315 1.93 2.54 10.06
N VAL A 316 2.90 1.70 9.70
CA VAL A 316 2.76 0.48 8.90
C VAL A 316 3.11 -0.75 9.74
N SER A 317 2.20 -1.73 9.76
CA SER A 317 2.41 -3.03 10.41
C SER A 317 2.89 -4.07 9.40
N PHE A 318 3.94 -4.82 9.73
CA PHE A 318 4.49 -5.87 8.88
C PHE A 318 4.07 -7.26 9.39
N ILE A 319 3.74 -8.14 8.45
CA ILE A 319 3.47 -9.57 8.65
C ILE A 319 4.32 -10.27 7.61
N GLU A 320 5.39 -10.92 8.02
CA GLU A 320 6.36 -11.48 7.08
C GLU A 320 6.73 -12.92 7.42
N GLY A 321 6.90 -13.74 6.39
CA GLY A 321 7.51 -15.07 6.52
C GLY A 321 6.63 -16.08 7.25
N ILE A 322 5.32 -15.86 7.31
CA ILE A 322 4.37 -16.82 7.89
C ILE A 322 4.29 -18.03 6.97
N SER A 323 4.47 -19.22 7.56
CA SER A 323 4.57 -20.48 6.83
C SER A 323 3.78 -21.58 7.55
N LYS A 324 3.00 -22.37 6.79
CA LYS A 324 2.31 -23.58 7.27
C LYS A 324 1.52 -23.38 8.58
N SER A 325 0.96 -22.19 8.73
CA SER A 325 0.28 -21.75 9.94
C SER A 325 -0.79 -20.72 9.60
N SER A 326 -1.75 -20.55 10.51
CA SER A 326 -2.78 -19.52 10.40
C SER A 326 -2.46 -18.35 11.30
N TYR A 327 -2.68 -17.14 10.81
CA TYR A 327 -2.34 -15.91 11.52
C TYR A 327 -3.52 -14.94 11.51
N LEU A 328 -3.82 -14.33 12.66
CA LEU A 328 -4.96 -13.43 12.83
C LEU A 328 -4.49 -12.12 13.48
N LYS A 329 -4.92 -10.99 12.90
CA LYS A 329 -4.87 -9.67 13.52
C LYS A 329 -6.24 -8.99 13.49
N GLN A 330 -6.58 -8.33 14.57
CA GLN A 330 -7.78 -7.52 14.72
C GLN A 330 -7.43 -6.03 14.78
N ALA A 331 -8.46 -5.17 14.73
CA ALA A 331 -8.30 -3.71 14.80
C ALA A 331 -7.46 -3.24 16.01
N THR A 332 -7.57 -3.91 17.17
CA THR A 332 -6.80 -3.60 18.39
C THR A 332 -5.30 -3.86 18.26
N ASP A 333 -4.89 -4.72 17.33
CA ASP A 333 -3.49 -5.11 17.14
C ASP A 333 -2.71 -4.10 16.28
N PHE A 334 -3.41 -3.13 15.68
CA PHE A 334 -2.83 -2.15 14.78
C PHE A 334 -2.61 -0.80 15.49
N LYS A 335 -1.34 -0.38 15.57
CA LYS A 335 -0.96 0.98 15.98
C LYS A 335 -0.98 1.99 14.84
N GLY A 336 -1.28 1.55 13.63
CA GLY A 336 -1.27 2.34 12.42
C GLY A 336 -2.33 1.86 11.45
N SER A 337 -2.55 2.59 10.36
CA SER A 337 -3.64 2.31 9.41
C SER A 337 -3.18 1.59 8.15
N SER A 338 -1.94 1.11 8.08
CA SER A 338 -1.43 0.39 6.92
C SER A 338 -0.81 -0.95 7.30
N VAL A 339 -0.94 -1.95 6.41
CA VAL A 339 -0.37 -3.30 6.61
C VAL A 339 0.39 -3.78 5.39
N LYS A 340 1.47 -4.54 5.63
CA LYS A 340 2.22 -5.25 4.58
C LYS A 340 2.35 -6.73 4.94
N VAL A 341 1.86 -7.59 4.04
CA VAL A 341 1.97 -9.04 4.12
C VAL A 341 3.03 -9.48 3.12
N LEU A 342 4.16 -9.96 3.60
CA LEU A 342 5.35 -10.20 2.79
C LEU A 342 5.77 -11.67 2.88
N ASN A 343 6.13 -12.29 1.75
CA ASN A 343 6.83 -13.57 1.72
C ASN A 343 6.16 -14.69 2.54
N CYS A 344 4.83 -14.71 2.60
CA CYS A 344 4.07 -15.71 3.36
C CYS A 344 3.64 -16.87 2.46
N HIS A 345 3.70 -18.11 2.96
CA HIS A 345 3.47 -19.29 2.14
C HIS A 345 2.75 -20.43 2.86
N ASP A 346 1.95 -21.22 2.14
CA ASP A 346 1.19 -22.34 2.71
C ASP A 346 0.34 -21.97 3.95
N SER A 347 -0.22 -20.77 3.95
CA SER A 347 -0.78 -20.15 5.15
C SER A 347 -2.14 -19.50 4.92
N VAL A 348 -2.89 -19.29 6.01
CA VAL A 348 -4.12 -18.51 6.00
C VAL A 348 -3.95 -17.31 6.92
N ILE A 349 -4.06 -16.10 6.37
CA ILE A 349 -3.80 -14.86 7.09
C ILE A 349 -5.08 -14.03 7.12
N TYR A 350 -5.53 -13.68 8.32
CA TYR A 350 -6.72 -12.89 8.59
C TYR A 350 -6.32 -11.53 9.17
N ILE A 351 -6.64 -10.45 8.48
CA ILE A 351 -6.42 -9.08 8.95
C ILE A 351 -7.79 -8.41 9.02
N LEU A 352 -8.45 -8.51 10.18
CA LEU A 352 -9.83 -8.06 10.39
C LEU A 352 -9.84 -6.67 11.04
N ALA A 353 -9.39 -5.66 10.28
CA ALA A 353 -9.21 -4.29 10.76
C ALA A 353 -9.57 -3.26 9.68
N PRO A 354 -9.97 -2.03 10.07
CA PRO A 354 -10.07 -0.90 9.15
C PRO A 354 -8.67 -0.39 8.81
N LEU A 355 -8.36 -0.31 7.52
CA LEU A 355 -7.05 0.10 7.01
C LEU A 355 -7.21 1.24 6.00
N ARG A 356 -6.20 2.09 5.87
CA ARG A 356 -6.02 3.01 4.75
C ARG A 356 -5.39 2.27 3.57
N TYR A 357 -4.28 1.56 3.80
CA TYR A 357 -3.54 0.87 2.74
C TYR A 357 -3.20 -0.57 3.13
N ALA A 358 -3.15 -1.46 2.15
CA ALA A 358 -2.65 -2.82 2.33
C ALA A 358 -1.78 -3.25 1.15
N THR A 359 -0.66 -3.92 1.44
CA THR A 359 0.19 -4.53 0.42
C THR A 359 0.37 -6.02 0.68
N VAL A 360 0.19 -6.84 -0.34
CA VAL A 360 0.48 -8.27 -0.33
C VAL A 360 1.56 -8.53 -1.36
N TYR A 361 2.71 -9.03 -0.93
CA TYR A 361 3.89 -9.17 -1.78
C TYR A 361 4.55 -10.53 -1.60
N GLY A 362 4.92 -11.18 -2.71
CA GLY A 362 5.76 -12.38 -2.68
C GLY A 362 5.13 -13.59 -1.97
N CYS A 363 3.81 -13.63 -1.86
CA CYS A 363 3.10 -14.71 -1.16
C CYS A 363 2.77 -15.86 -2.12
N SER A 364 2.79 -17.10 -1.61
CA SER A 364 2.50 -18.28 -2.43
C SER A 364 1.64 -19.30 -1.73
N ASP A 365 0.69 -19.93 -2.43
CA ASP A 365 -0.12 -21.02 -1.86
C ASP A 365 -0.86 -20.61 -0.57
N ALA A 366 -1.36 -19.38 -0.52
CA ALA A 366 -1.92 -18.76 0.68
C ALA A 366 -3.34 -18.23 0.47
N THR A 367 -4.11 -18.12 1.55
CA THR A 367 -5.37 -17.36 1.56
C THR A 367 -5.22 -16.16 2.48
N ILE A 368 -5.47 -14.97 1.96
CA ILE A 368 -5.25 -13.70 2.66
C ILE A 368 -6.57 -12.94 2.68
N VAL A 369 -7.11 -12.77 3.88
CA VAL A 369 -8.33 -12.01 4.14
C VAL A 369 -7.95 -10.65 4.68
N LEU A 370 -8.31 -9.60 3.97
CA LEU A 370 -8.15 -8.22 4.37
C LEU A 370 -9.51 -7.63 4.77
N GLY A 371 -9.50 -6.87 5.86
CA GLY A 371 -10.62 -6.04 6.30
C GLY A 371 -10.87 -4.88 5.33
N ALA A 372 -11.66 -3.89 5.76
CA ALA A 372 -12.00 -2.77 4.90
C ALA A 372 -10.78 -1.86 4.67
N VAL A 373 -10.44 -1.58 3.40
CA VAL A 373 -9.28 -0.76 3.00
C VAL A 373 -9.73 0.50 2.25
N GLY A 374 -9.67 1.66 2.91
CA GLY A 374 -10.26 2.91 2.42
C GLY A 374 -9.55 3.62 1.28
N LYS A 375 -8.25 3.39 1.06
CA LYS A 375 -7.47 4.05 0.00
C LYS A 375 -7.10 3.09 -1.12
N ALA A 376 -6.17 2.16 -0.87
CA ALA A 376 -5.70 1.25 -1.91
C ALA A 376 -5.12 -0.07 -1.37
N VAL A 377 -5.36 -1.15 -2.10
CA VAL A 377 -4.70 -2.44 -1.95
C VAL A 377 -3.74 -2.66 -3.12
N ARG A 378 -2.53 -3.12 -2.85
CA ARG A 378 -1.57 -3.58 -3.87
C ARG A 378 -1.24 -5.05 -3.66
N VAL A 379 -1.39 -5.87 -4.69
CA VAL A 379 -1.01 -7.29 -4.66
C VAL A 379 0.02 -7.53 -5.76
N GLU A 380 1.17 -8.08 -5.39
CA GLU A 380 2.29 -8.17 -6.32
C GLU A 380 3.15 -9.43 -6.13
N HIS A 381 3.66 -9.99 -7.22
CA HIS A 381 4.55 -11.17 -7.21
C HIS A 381 3.99 -12.35 -6.41
N CYS A 382 2.68 -12.59 -6.50
CA CYS A 382 1.99 -13.66 -5.78
C CYS A 382 1.61 -14.83 -6.71
N GLU A 383 1.67 -16.05 -6.19
CA GLU A 383 1.40 -17.28 -6.95
C GLU A 383 0.43 -18.22 -6.21
N ARG A 384 -0.66 -18.65 -6.86
CA ARG A 384 -1.70 -19.50 -6.23
C ARG A 384 -2.22 -18.93 -4.90
N VAL A 385 -2.48 -17.63 -4.87
CA VAL A 385 -3.00 -16.93 -3.70
C VAL A 385 -4.47 -16.59 -3.89
N HIS A 386 -5.27 -16.81 -2.85
CA HIS A 386 -6.62 -16.27 -2.74
C HIS A 386 -6.59 -14.98 -1.92
N VAL A 387 -6.93 -13.85 -2.53
CA VAL A 387 -7.04 -12.57 -1.80
C VAL A 387 -8.51 -12.19 -1.70
N ILE A 388 -8.98 -11.99 -0.47
CA ILE A 388 -10.36 -11.60 -0.17
C ILE A 388 -10.31 -10.22 0.47
N THR A 389 -10.85 -9.20 -0.18
CA THR A 389 -10.73 -7.81 0.30
C THR A 389 -11.92 -6.93 -0.09
N ALA A 390 -12.30 -6.05 0.84
CA ALA A 390 -13.21 -4.93 0.61
C ALA A 390 -12.37 -3.65 0.56
N ALA A 391 -12.30 -2.97 -0.57
CA ALA A 391 -11.36 -1.87 -0.76
C ALA A 391 -11.88 -0.78 -1.70
N LYS A 392 -11.45 0.47 -1.52
CA LYS A 392 -11.82 1.54 -2.46
C LYS A 392 -11.22 1.25 -3.83
N ARG A 393 -9.95 0.84 -3.85
CA ARG A 393 -9.17 0.52 -5.04
C ARG A 393 -8.25 -0.68 -4.81
N ILE A 394 -8.01 -1.46 -5.87
CA ILE A 394 -7.00 -2.52 -5.89
C ILE A 394 -6.14 -2.46 -7.16
N CYS A 395 -4.84 -2.65 -7.02
CA CYS A 395 -3.88 -2.86 -8.09
C CYS A 395 -3.23 -4.24 -7.95
N ILE A 396 -3.23 -5.02 -9.03
CA ILE A 396 -2.70 -6.39 -9.10
C ILE A 396 -1.60 -6.41 -10.14
N ALA A 397 -0.42 -6.87 -9.73
CA ALA A 397 0.78 -6.84 -10.56
C ALA A 397 1.55 -8.16 -10.51
N ASN A 398 2.03 -8.65 -11.66
CA ASN A 398 2.95 -9.79 -11.72
C ASN A 398 2.46 -11.03 -10.93
N CYS A 399 1.16 -11.34 -11.00
CA CYS A 399 0.53 -12.44 -10.25
C CYS A 399 0.22 -13.64 -11.16
N ARG A 400 0.27 -14.85 -10.59
CA ARG A 400 0.02 -16.10 -11.32
C ARG A 400 -0.96 -17.02 -10.61
N GLU A 401 -1.98 -17.48 -11.33
CA GLU A 401 -2.94 -18.47 -10.85
C GLU A 401 -3.63 -18.03 -9.53
N CYS A 402 -3.82 -16.72 -9.35
CA CYS A 402 -4.46 -16.13 -8.17
C CYS A 402 -5.95 -15.90 -8.40
N VAL A 403 -6.73 -15.97 -7.32
CA VAL A 403 -8.16 -15.67 -7.30
C VAL A 403 -8.43 -14.51 -6.36
N PHE A 404 -9.15 -13.50 -6.84
CA PHE A 404 -9.45 -12.28 -6.12
C PHE A 404 -10.96 -12.18 -5.85
N PHE A 405 -11.35 -12.23 -4.59
CA PHE A 405 -12.74 -12.04 -4.15
C PHE A 405 -12.91 -10.60 -3.67
N LEU A 406 -13.57 -9.77 -4.48
CA LEU A 406 -13.46 -8.32 -4.39
C LEU A 406 -14.79 -7.65 -4.08
N GLY A 407 -14.76 -6.74 -3.10
CA GLY A 407 -15.77 -5.73 -2.85
C GLY A 407 -15.15 -4.37 -3.09
N VAL A 408 -15.17 -3.88 -4.33
CA VAL A 408 -14.40 -2.69 -4.73
C VAL A 408 -15.24 -1.57 -5.33
N ASN A 409 -15.03 -0.34 -4.87
CA ASN A 409 -15.77 0.83 -5.36
C ASN A 409 -15.22 1.35 -6.70
N GLN A 410 -13.95 1.09 -7.01
CA GLN A 410 -13.29 1.41 -8.28
C GLN A 410 -12.90 0.14 -9.05
N ARG A 411 -12.68 0.29 -10.36
CA ARG A 411 -12.26 -0.80 -11.26
C ARG A 411 -10.92 -1.40 -10.80
N PRO A 412 -10.78 -2.74 -10.68
CA PRO A 412 -9.50 -3.38 -10.43
C PRO A 412 -8.49 -3.03 -11.52
N LEU A 413 -7.29 -2.62 -11.13
CA LEU A 413 -6.20 -2.35 -12.05
C LEU A 413 -5.28 -3.58 -12.17
N ILE A 414 -5.08 -4.09 -13.38
CA ILE A 414 -4.20 -5.23 -13.69
C ILE A 414 -2.98 -4.70 -14.47
N VAL A 415 -1.77 -4.94 -13.98
CA VAL A 415 -0.53 -4.42 -14.59
C VAL A 415 0.58 -5.47 -14.64
N GLY A 416 1.49 -5.39 -15.61
CA GLY A 416 2.64 -6.30 -15.70
C GLY A 416 2.27 -7.71 -16.16
N ASP A 417 3.15 -8.68 -15.87
CA ASP A 417 3.05 -10.06 -16.38
C ASP A 417 2.17 -10.93 -15.48
N ASN A 418 0.87 -10.93 -15.78
CA ASN A 418 -0.11 -11.71 -15.05
C ASN A 418 -0.51 -12.95 -15.85
N HIS A 419 -0.77 -14.07 -15.15
CA HIS A 419 -1.17 -15.31 -15.80
C HIS A 419 -2.32 -15.99 -15.06
N LYS A 420 -3.39 -16.34 -15.78
CA LYS A 420 -4.56 -17.07 -15.25
C LYS A 420 -5.15 -16.45 -13.98
N LEU A 421 -5.33 -15.13 -13.99
CA LEU A 421 -6.01 -14.44 -12.89
C LEU A 421 -7.52 -14.64 -12.97
N GLN A 422 -8.14 -14.80 -11.80
CA GLN A 422 -9.58 -14.85 -11.67
C GLN A 422 -10.09 -13.77 -10.71
N VAL A 423 -11.18 -13.11 -11.06
CA VAL A 423 -11.92 -12.18 -10.20
C VAL A 423 -13.31 -12.72 -9.90
N ALA A 424 -13.79 -12.47 -8.69
CA ALA A 424 -15.09 -12.92 -8.19
C ALA A 424 -15.69 -11.85 -7.26
N PRO A 425 -17.01 -11.85 -7.04
CA PRO A 425 -17.62 -11.02 -6.01
C PRO A 425 -17.03 -11.32 -4.63
N TYR A 426 -17.00 -10.32 -3.75
CA TYR A 426 -16.67 -10.51 -2.33
C TYR A 426 -17.55 -11.62 -1.74
N ASN A 427 -16.95 -12.57 -1.01
CA ASN A 427 -17.60 -13.83 -0.65
C ASN A 427 -17.56 -14.14 0.85
N THR A 428 -17.28 -13.16 1.70
CA THR A 428 -17.15 -13.37 3.15
C THR A 428 -17.74 -12.20 3.93
N PHE A 429 -17.77 -12.31 5.26
CA PHE A 429 -17.95 -11.18 6.17
C PHE A 429 -17.44 -11.57 7.56
N TYR A 430 -17.14 -10.56 8.37
CA TYR A 430 -16.93 -10.71 9.81
C TYR A 430 -17.80 -9.69 10.53
N SER A 431 -18.07 -9.92 11.81
CA SER A 431 -19.06 -9.17 12.60
C SER A 431 -18.91 -7.64 12.55
N GLN A 432 -17.68 -7.13 12.50
CA GLN A 432 -17.37 -5.69 12.54
C GLN A 432 -17.22 -5.06 11.13
N LEU A 433 -17.43 -5.82 10.05
CA LEU A 433 -17.07 -5.40 8.69
C LEU A 433 -17.77 -4.11 8.26
N GLU A 434 -19.09 -3.98 8.43
CA GLU A 434 -19.81 -2.75 8.01
C GLU A 434 -19.35 -1.50 8.78
N GLY A 435 -19.02 -1.67 10.07
CA GLY A 435 -18.45 -0.59 10.89
C GLY A 435 -17.09 -0.16 10.36
N HIS A 436 -16.23 -1.12 10.01
CA HIS A 436 -14.93 -0.83 9.40
C HIS A 436 -15.07 -0.21 8.00
N MET A 437 -16.03 -0.67 7.19
CA MET A 437 -16.35 -0.09 5.88
C MET A 437 -16.77 1.37 5.99
N THR A 438 -17.67 1.68 6.92
CA THR A 438 -18.14 3.05 7.19
C THR A 438 -16.98 3.95 7.65
N GLN A 439 -16.11 3.44 8.54
CA GLN A 439 -14.95 4.18 9.03
C GLN A 439 -13.97 4.60 7.93
N VAL A 440 -13.81 3.76 6.89
CA VAL A 440 -12.82 3.98 5.84
C VAL A 440 -13.44 4.39 4.49
N GLY A 441 -14.76 4.62 4.44
CA GLY A 441 -15.48 5.15 3.28
C GLY A 441 -15.72 4.15 2.16
N ILE A 442 -15.98 2.87 2.49
CA ILE A 442 -16.36 1.83 1.53
C ILE A 442 -17.87 1.67 1.51
N GLU A 443 -18.47 1.76 0.32
CA GLU A 443 -19.91 1.58 0.13
C GLU A 443 -20.20 0.16 -0.39
N GLY A 444 -20.99 -0.63 0.35
CA GLY A 444 -21.36 -1.99 -0.05
C GLY A 444 -22.30 -2.06 -1.26
N THR A 445 -22.99 -0.96 -1.58
CA THR A 445 -23.88 -0.84 -2.74
C THR A 445 -23.15 -0.73 -4.07
N ILE A 446 -21.86 -0.36 -4.05
CA ILE A 446 -21.04 -0.21 -5.25
C ILE A 446 -20.01 -1.35 -5.26
N ASN A 447 -20.04 -2.18 -6.29
CA ASN A 447 -19.05 -3.23 -6.47
C ASN A 447 -18.68 -3.42 -7.95
N ARG A 448 -17.49 -2.97 -8.34
CA ARG A 448 -16.97 -2.97 -9.73
C ARG A 448 -15.95 -4.08 -9.98
N TRP A 449 -16.02 -5.17 -9.21
CA TRP A 449 -15.08 -6.29 -9.28
C TRP A 449 -14.98 -6.93 -10.67
N ASP A 450 -16.02 -6.85 -11.50
CA ASP A 450 -16.14 -7.53 -12.79
C ASP A 450 -15.71 -6.66 -13.99
N GLU A 451 -15.18 -5.47 -13.73
CA GLU A 451 -14.72 -4.48 -14.70
C GLU A 451 -13.20 -4.22 -14.60
N PRO A 452 -12.32 -5.24 -14.64
CA PRO A 452 -10.88 -5.03 -14.54
C PRO A 452 -10.33 -4.24 -15.74
N VAL A 453 -9.45 -3.29 -15.46
CA VAL A 453 -8.71 -2.51 -16.46
C VAL A 453 -7.29 -3.03 -16.52
N ALA A 454 -6.90 -3.61 -17.65
CA ALA A 454 -5.54 -4.08 -17.88
C ALA A 454 -4.69 -3.00 -18.58
N LEU A 455 -3.56 -2.65 -17.98
CA LEU A 455 -2.51 -1.83 -18.61
C LEU A 455 -1.33 -2.74 -18.96
N GLY A 456 -0.71 -2.51 -20.13
CA GLY A 456 0.19 -3.43 -20.85
C GLY A 456 1.24 -4.22 -20.04
N VAL A 457 1.77 -5.28 -20.65
CA VAL A 457 2.71 -6.23 -20.00
C VAL A 457 4.06 -5.57 -19.65
N VAL A 458 4.50 -4.61 -20.47
CA VAL A 458 5.79 -3.93 -20.26
C VAL A 458 5.60 -2.83 -19.24
N ASP A 459 6.08 -3.07 -18.01
CA ASP A 459 6.27 -1.99 -17.04
C ASP A 459 7.36 -1.06 -17.60
N PRO A 460 7.06 0.21 -17.91
CA PRO A 460 8.06 1.12 -18.46
C PRO A 460 9.22 1.40 -17.49
N HIS A 461 9.03 1.06 -16.20
CA HIS A 461 10.07 1.12 -15.18
C HIS A 461 10.95 -0.13 -15.14
N ASP A 462 10.53 -1.22 -15.79
CA ASP A 462 11.33 -2.44 -15.91
C ASP A 462 12.19 -2.39 -17.18
N SER A 463 13.50 -2.33 -16.98
CA SER A 463 14.48 -2.27 -18.08
C SER A 463 14.83 -3.66 -18.63
N LEU A 464 14.26 -4.75 -18.10
CA LEU A 464 14.41 -6.09 -18.64
C LEU A 464 13.44 -6.29 -19.80
N SER A 465 13.90 -6.01 -21.02
CA SER A 465 13.32 -6.63 -22.21
C SER A 465 13.32 -8.14 -22.01
N HIS A 466 12.14 -8.77 -22.08
CA HIS A 466 12.03 -10.23 -22.11
C HIS A 466 13.06 -10.80 -23.11
N PRO A 467 13.76 -11.91 -22.80
CA PRO A 467 14.73 -12.52 -23.70
C PRO A 467 14.12 -13.05 -25.01
N ALA A 468 12.78 -13.07 -25.11
CA ALA A 468 12.07 -13.23 -26.37
C ALA A 468 11.54 -11.85 -26.78
N GLY A 469 12.10 -11.26 -27.84
CA GLY A 469 11.66 -9.97 -28.40
C GLY A 469 10.25 -10.01 -28.99
N VAL A 470 9.25 -10.22 -28.15
CA VAL A 470 7.83 -10.20 -28.51
C VAL A 470 7.30 -8.79 -28.24
N SER A 471 6.82 -8.16 -29.31
CA SER A 471 6.19 -6.84 -29.33
C SER A 471 5.08 -6.70 -28.28
N ASP A 472 4.98 -5.52 -27.66
CA ASP A 472 3.84 -4.94 -26.92
C ASP A 472 2.57 -5.82 -26.89
N VAL A 473 2.58 -6.87 -26.07
CA VAL A 473 1.39 -7.69 -25.84
C VAL A 473 0.55 -6.95 -24.78
N GLN A 474 -0.75 -6.78 -25.05
CA GLN A 474 -1.70 -6.29 -24.02
C GLN A 474 -1.65 -7.22 -22.81
N ALA A 475 -1.63 -6.67 -21.60
CA ALA A 475 -1.67 -7.47 -20.39
C ALA A 475 -2.91 -8.36 -20.38
N GLU A 476 -2.73 -9.64 -20.01
CA GLU A 476 -3.84 -10.57 -19.83
C GLU A 476 -4.74 -10.02 -18.71
N SER A 477 -5.97 -9.64 -19.06
CA SER A 477 -6.95 -9.21 -18.06
C SER A 477 -7.44 -10.41 -17.24
N ALA A 478 -7.97 -10.15 -16.05
CA ALA A 478 -8.51 -11.21 -15.21
C ALA A 478 -9.83 -11.77 -15.77
N THR A 479 -9.98 -13.09 -15.69
CA THR A 479 -11.21 -13.79 -16.07
C THR A 479 -12.18 -13.84 -14.89
N ARG A 480 -13.49 -13.96 -15.14
CA ARG A 480 -14.46 -14.10 -14.05
C ARG A 480 -14.45 -15.55 -13.54
N LEU A 481 -14.47 -15.74 -12.22
CA LEU A 481 -14.61 -17.07 -11.63
C LEU A 481 -15.96 -17.68 -12.03
N ASP A 482 -15.95 -18.96 -12.40
CA ASP A 482 -17.18 -19.67 -12.73
C ASP A 482 -18.17 -19.65 -11.55
N PRO A 483 -19.44 -19.26 -11.74
CA PRO A 483 -20.46 -19.28 -10.69
C PRO A 483 -20.60 -20.63 -9.99
N ASP A 484 -20.35 -21.76 -10.66
CA ASP A 484 -20.44 -23.10 -10.07
C ASP A 484 -19.27 -23.39 -9.11
N GLN A 485 -18.14 -22.68 -9.28
CA GLN A 485 -16.96 -22.76 -8.40
C GLN A 485 -17.01 -21.76 -7.24
N PHE A 486 -17.98 -20.85 -7.23
CA PHE A 486 -18.09 -19.82 -6.22
C PHE A 486 -18.66 -20.35 -4.89
N THR A 487 -17.89 -20.19 -3.82
CA THR A 487 -18.30 -20.57 -2.46
C THR A 487 -18.08 -19.43 -1.48
N ASN A 488 -18.98 -19.27 -0.52
CA ASN A 488 -18.77 -18.33 0.58
C ASN A 488 -17.59 -18.78 1.45
N PHE A 489 -16.68 -17.87 1.73
CA PHE A 489 -15.55 -18.11 2.61
C PHE A 489 -15.95 -17.83 4.06
N LEU A 490 -15.70 -18.77 4.96
CA LEU A 490 -16.04 -18.67 6.38
C LEU A 490 -14.82 -18.24 7.18
N ILE A 491 -14.95 -17.12 7.89
CA ILE A 491 -13.95 -16.68 8.86
C ILE A 491 -14.22 -17.41 10.18
N PRO A 492 -13.25 -18.16 10.75
CA PRO A 492 -13.45 -18.87 12.00
C PRO A 492 -13.79 -17.92 13.15
N ASN A 493 -14.76 -18.31 13.99
CA ASN A 493 -15.12 -17.54 15.17
C ASN A 493 -14.15 -17.83 16.32
N TRP A 494 -13.01 -17.15 16.33
CA TRP A 494 -11.93 -17.40 17.30
C TRP A 494 -12.23 -16.95 18.72
N PHE A 495 -13.20 -16.05 18.92
CA PHE A 495 -13.35 -15.32 20.17
C PHE A 495 -14.57 -15.70 21.00
N GLY A 496 -15.39 -16.67 20.57
CA GLY A 496 -16.37 -17.38 21.43
C GLY A 496 -17.43 -16.55 22.19
N GLY A 497 -17.42 -15.22 22.09
CA GLY A 497 -18.36 -14.30 22.73
C GLY A 497 -19.34 -13.72 21.72
N GLU A 498 -20.44 -13.14 22.21
CA GLU A 498 -21.35 -12.32 21.40
C GLU A 498 -20.53 -11.29 20.63
N SER A 499 -20.28 -11.56 19.35
CA SER A 499 -19.54 -10.64 18.51
C SER A 499 -20.34 -9.35 18.45
N SER A 500 -19.86 -8.30 19.11
CA SER A 500 -20.54 -7.01 19.26
C SER A 500 -20.69 -6.24 17.95
N GLY A 501 -20.43 -6.89 16.82
CA GLY A 501 -20.49 -6.31 15.49
C GLY A 501 -21.89 -6.46 14.87
N SER A 502 -22.29 -5.45 14.11
CA SER A 502 -23.61 -5.34 13.49
C SER A 502 -23.80 -6.25 12.27
N THR A 503 -22.72 -6.73 11.66
CA THR A 503 -22.76 -7.40 10.36
C THR A 503 -23.20 -8.85 10.47
N LYS A 504 -24.34 -9.16 9.86
CA LYS A 504 -24.99 -10.47 9.90
C LYS A 504 -24.84 -11.27 8.61
N ASP A 505 -24.59 -10.58 7.51
CA ASP A 505 -24.51 -11.10 6.16
C ASP A 505 -23.48 -10.31 5.33
N ASN A 506 -23.21 -10.81 4.12
CA ASN A 506 -22.26 -10.17 3.23
C ASN A 506 -22.81 -8.79 2.77
N PRO A 507 -22.11 -7.68 3.07
CA PRO A 507 -22.61 -6.34 2.75
C PRO A 507 -22.60 -6.02 1.25
N PHE A 508 -21.93 -6.84 0.43
CA PHE A 508 -21.92 -6.70 -1.02
C PHE A 508 -22.97 -7.62 -1.65
N PRO A 509 -23.97 -7.09 -2.36
CA PRO A 509 -24.96 -7.90 -3.05
C PRO A 509 -24.31 -8.83 -4.09
N LEU A 510 -24.70 -10.10 -4.09
CA LEU A 510 -24.25 -11.05 -5.09
C LEU A 510 -25.00 -10.81 -6.41
N PRO A 511 -24.31 -10.86 -7.58
CA PRO A 511 -24.98 -10.87 -8.87
C PRO A 511 -25.87 -12.10 -9.05
N ASP A 512 -26.96 -11.95 -9.81
CA ASP A 512 -27.99 -12.99 -10.00
C ASP A 512 -27.45 -14.35 -10.42
N VAL A 513 -26.43 -14.37 -11.29
CA VAL A 513 -25.81 -15.61 -11.78
C VAL A 513 -25.10 -16.39 -10.66
N TYR A 514 -24.40 -15.69 -9.76
CA TYR A 514 -23.75 -16.30 -8.60
C TYR A 514 -24.77 -16.70 -7.54
N MET A 515 -25.81 -15.87 -7.33
CA MET A 515 -26.88 -16.17 -6.40
C MET A 515 -27.67 -17.42 -6.82
N ALA A 516 -28.05 -17.53 -8.09
CA ALA A 516 -28.76 -18.68 -8.63
C ALA A 516 -27.92 -19.96 -8.54
N SER A 517 -26.61 -19.88 -8.82
CA SER A 517 -25.68 -21.00 -8.62
C SER A 517 -25.63 -21.43 -7.15
N GLN A 518 -25.48 -20.50 -6.21
CA GLN A 518 -25.48 -20.82 -4.77
C GLN A 518 -26.79 -21.45 -4.32
N GLN A 519 -27.94 -20.93 -4.76
CA GLN A 519 -29.25 -21.49 -4.42
C GLN A 519 -29.42 -22.91 -4.98
N ARG A 520 -28.96 -23.16 -6.21
CA ARG A 520 -28.95 -24.49 -6.81
C ARG A 520 -28.08 -25.45 -6.00
N ASN A 521 -26.84 -25.05 -5.67
CA ASN A 521 -25.92 -25.87 -4.89
C ASN A 521 -26.47 -26.18 -3.49
N ASN A 522 -27.09 -25.20 -2.83
CA ASN A 522 -27.74 -25.40 -1.53
C ASN A 522 -28.96 -26.33 -1.62
N SER A 523 -29.75 -26.23 -2.69
CA SER A 523 -30.90 -27.11 -2.93
C SER A 523 -30.43 -28.55 -3.17
N ASN A 524 -29.44 -28.74 -4.04
CA ASN A 524 -28.82 -30.04 -4.30
C ASN A 524 -28.24 -30.66 -3.02
N LEU A 525 -27.55 -29.87 -2.20
CA LEU A 525 -27.03 -30.33 -0.90
C LEU A 525 -28.17 -30.76 0.03
N GLY A 526 -29.28 -30.01 0.04
CA GLY A 526 -30.48 -30.34 0.80
C GLY A 526 -31.09 -31.67 0.38
N GLU A 527 -31.25 -31.88 -0.93
CA GLU A 527 -31.73 -33.12 -1.53
C GLU A 527 -30.80 -34.30 -1.19
N ILE A 528 -29.48 -34.15 -1.36
CA ILE A 528 -28.50 -35.18 -1.01
C ILE A 528 -28.59 -35.54 0.48
N LYS A 529 -28.70 -34.55 1.38
CA LYS A 529 -28.86 -34.78 2.82
C LYS A 529 -30.19 -35.46 3.17
N GLN A 530 -31.24 -35.22 2.40
CA GLN A 530 -32.53 -35.88 2.57
C GLN A 530 -32.45 -37.34 2.10
N VAL A 531 -31.91 -37.58 0.90
CA VAL A 531 -31.66 -38.92 0.37
C VAL A 531 -30.81 -39.75 1.34
N LEU A 532 -29.72 -39.18 1.88
CA LEU A 532 -28.88 -39.86 2.86
C LEU A 532 -29.61 -40.20 4.16
N ARG A 533 -30.60 -39.41 4.58
CA ARG A 533 -31.41 -39.68 5.78
C ARG A 533 -32.51 -40.72 5.52
N GLU A 534 -33.11 -40.70 4.33
CA GLU A 534 -34.21 -41.60 3.96
C GLU A 534 -33.71 -42.99 3.54
N THR A 535 -32.46 -43.09 3.07
CA THR A 535 -31.86 -44.37 2.70
C THR A 535 -31.65 -45.23 3.95
N GLN A 536 -32.47 -46.27 4.12
CA GLN A 536 -32.27 -47.26 5.18
C GLN A 536 -31.10 -48.19 4.80
N LEU A 537 -29.91 -47.84 5.30
CA LEU A 537 -28.71 -48.66 5.16
C LEU A 537 -28.55 -49.56 6.38
N GLU A 538 -28.10 -50.80 6.16
CA GLU A 538 -27.59 -51.64 7.25
C GLU A 538 -26.39 -50.95 7.93
N GLU A 539 -26.23 -51.17 9.23
CA GLU A 539 -25.23 -50.50 10.06
C GLU A 539 -23.78 -50.71 9.57
N SER A 540 -23.50 -51.84 8.92
CA SER A 540 -22.22 -52.14 8.25
C SER A 540 -21.98 -51.23 7.04
N ARG A 541 -22.99 -51.10 6.15
CA ARG A 541 -22.92 -50.24 4.96
C ARG A 541 -22.90 -48.76 5.31
N GLN A 542 -23.55 -48.36 6.40
CA GLN A 542 -23.50 -46.99 6.90
C GLN A 542 -22.07 -46.63 7.36
N ARG A 543 -21.37 -47.57 8.02
CA ARG A 543 -19.96 -47.40 8.39
C ARG A 543 -19.03 -47.33 7.18
N GLU A 544 -19.26 -48.15 6.15
CA GLU A 544 -18.51 -48.10 4.90
C GLU A 544 -18.68 -46.76 4.19
N LEU A 545 -19.93 -46.29 4.04
CA LEU A 545 -20.23 -44.99 3.41
C LEU A 545 -19.58 -43.82 4.16
N SER A 546 -19.69 -43.81 5.50
CA SER A 546 -19.04 -42.79 6.33
C SER A 546 -17.52 -42.79 6.18
N SER A 547 -16.91 -43.98 6.12
CA SER A 547 -15.46 -44.12 5.93
C SER A 547 -15.02 -43.61 4.55
N ALA A 548 -15.79 -43.93 3.50
CA ALA A 548 -15.54 -43.43 2.15
C ALA A 548 -15.68 -41.91 2.08
N LEU A 549 -16.74 -41.34 2.65
CA LEU A 549 -16.95 -39.89 2.70
C LEU A 549 -15.79 -39.18 3.42
N HIS A 550 -15.33 -39.71 4.56
CA HIS A 550 -14.17 -39.16 5.25
C HIS A 550 -12.89 -39.21 4.40
N LEU A 551 -12.64 -40.31 3.67
CA LEU A 551 -11.49 -40.44 2.78
C LEU A 551 -11.56 -39.40 1.65
N TYR A 552 -12.69 -39.32 0.94
CA TYR A 552 -12.87 -38.34 -0.14
C TYR A 552 -12.81 -36.89 0.35
N PHE A 553 -13.36 -36.61 1.54
CA PHE A 553 -13.27 -35.28 2.15
C PHE A 553 -11.82 -34.93 2.51
N LYS A 554 -11.05 -35.88 3.05
CA LYS A 554 -9.63 -35.70 3.34
C LYS A 554 -8.84 -35.43 2.05
N ASP A 555 -9.03 -36.25 1.02
CA ASP A 555 -8.35 -36.08 -0.26
C ASP A 555 -8.69 -34.72 -0.89
N TRP A 556 -9.96 -34.30 -0.81
CA TRP A 556 -10.41 -32.97 -1.22
C TRP A 556 -9.75 -31.84 -0.43
N LEU A 557 -9.59 -31.96 0.90
CA LEU A 557 -8.91 -30.95 1.73
C LEU A 557 -7.44 -30.74 1.32
N TYR A 558 -6.72 -31.81 0.99
CA TYR A 558 -5.33 -31.72 0.54
C TYR A 558 -5.25 -31.21 -0.90
N ALA A 559 -6.08 -31.71 -1.81
CA ALA A 559 -6.08 -31.30 -3.21
C ALA A 559 -6.46 -29.82 -3.40
N SER A 560 -7.39 -29.30 -2.58
CA SER A 560 -7.82 -27.90 -2.61
C SER A 560 -6.91 -26.97 -1.79
N GLY A 561 -6.02 -27.51 -0.96
CA GLY A 561 -5.22 -26.74 -0.01
C GLY A 561 -6.02 -26.22 1.20
N ASN A 562 -7.32 -26.52 1.31
CA ASN A 562 -8.17 -26.13 2.43
C ASN A 562 -7.76 -26.75 3.77
N VAL A 563 -6.92 -27.81 3.74
CA VAL A 563 -6.28 -28.36 4.95
C VAL A 563 -5.58 -27.28 5.79
N ARG A 564 -5.09 -26.20 5.17
CA ARG A 564 -4.43 -25.08 5.85
C ARG A 564 -5.37 -24.32 6.79
N GLN A 565 -6.67 -24.29 6.49
CA GLN A 565 -7.68 -23.68 7.38
C GLN A 565 -7.83 -24.48 8.68
N LEU A 566 -7.42 -25.75 8.70
CA LEU A 566 -7.43 -26.58 9.91
C LEU A 566 -6.19 -26.40 10.77
N TYR A 567 -5.13 -25.74 10.28
CA TYR A 567 -3.96 -25.39 11.13
C TYR A 567 -4.38 -24.50 12.30
N CYS A 568 -5.44 -23.73 12.12
CA CYS A 568 -6.14 -22.98 13.16
C CYS A 568 -6.58 -23.82 14.37
N LEU A 569 -6.93 -25.09 14.14
CA LEU A 569 -7.55 -25.99 15.12
C LEU A 569 -6.55 -26.93 15.80
N GLN A 570 -5.28 -26.94 15.36
CA GLN A 570 -4.24 -27.81 15.91
C GLN A 570 -3.53 -27.21 17.14
N GLY A 571 -3.94 -26.01 17.57
CA GLY A 571 -3.37 -25.28 18.70
C GLY A 571 -4.15 -25.37 20.01
N ASP A 572 -5.24 -26.14 20.06
CA ASP A 572 -6.04 -26.40 21.27
C ASP A 572 -5.69 -27.75 21.92
#